data_AF-A0A2W6BK63-F1
#
_entry.id   AF-A0A2W6BK63-F1
#
_cell.length_a   1.000
_cell.length_b   1.000
_cell.length_c   1.000
_cell.angle_alpha   90.00
_cell.angle_beta   90.00
_cell.angle_gamma   90.00
#
_symmetry.space_group_name_H-M   'P 1'
#
loop_
_entity.id
_entity.type
_entity.pdbx_description
1 polymer ?
#
loop_
_entity_poly.entity_id
_entity_poly.type
_entity_poly.pdbx_seq_one_letter_code
_entity_poly.pdbx_strand_id
1 'polypeptide(L)'
;MKIYEPPASTSAETIRRYGELADRGEGAAAVAQAWTEAGFSDELTAKWLEARCFDPGAARALSELGVTPRQAAARTRDGGGYIDTIAFKVSSGDLTPRQAAARTLSSR
;
A
#
# COMPACT_ATOMS: atom_id res chain seq x y z
N MET A 1 -17.48 11.44 -27.47
CA MET A 1 -17.08 12.07 -26.19
C MET A 1 -16.02 11.19 -25.55
N LYS A 2 -14.75 11.63 -25.50
CA LYS A 2 -13.76 10.99 -24.62
C LYS A 2 -14.08 11.49 -23.22
N ILE A 3 -14.57 10.60 -22.37
CA ILE A 3 -14.72 10.89 -20.95
C ILE A 3 -13.29 11.15 -20.46
N TYR A 4 -13.03 12.37 -20.01
CA TYR A 4 -11.75 12.72 -19.42
C TYR A 4 -11.75 12.09 -18.03
N GLU A 5 -11.33 10.83 -17.91
CA GLU A 5 -10.98 10.28 -16.62
C GLU A 5 -9.73 11.05 -16.16
N PRO A 6 -9.80 11.82 -15.07
CA PRO A 6 -8.60 12.43 -14.52
C PRO A 6 -7.59 11.31 -14.24
N PRO A 7 -6.28 11.55 -14.45
CA PRO A 7 -5.26 10.57 -14.10
C PRO A 7 -5.44 10.18 -12.64
N ALA A 8 -5.24 8.89 -12.33
CA ALA A 8 -5.30 8.39 -10.97
C ALA A 8 -4.40 9.25 -10.08
N SER A 9 -5.01 10.04 -9.21
CA SER A 9 -4.31 10.93 -8.29
C SER A 9 -4.70 10.61 -6.86
N THR A 10 -3.74 10.71 -5.96
CA THR A 10 -3.96 10.67 -4.52
C THR A 10 -3.89 12.10 -3.97
N SER A 11 -4.86 12.46 -3.14
CA SER A 11 -4.95 13.74 -2.46
C SER A 11 -4.20 13.73 -1.13
N ALA A 12 -3.67 14.89 -0.73
CA ALA A 12 -3.09 15.08 0.60
C ALA A 12 -4.13 14.84 1.71
N GLU A 13 -5.43 15.05 1.44
CA GLU A 13 -6.49 14.79 2.40
C GLU A 13 -6.58 13.30 2.75
N THR A 14 -6.49 12.41 1.75
CA THR A 14 -6.46 10.96 1.98
C THR A 14 -5.31 10.59 2.89
N ILE A 15 -4.10 11.11 2.66
CA ILE A 15 -2.96 10.82 3.55
C ILE A 15 -3.20 11.34 4.98
N ARG A 16 -3.70 12.57 5.13
CA ARG A 16 -3.99 13.16 6.46
C ARG A 16 -5.01 12.37 7.27
N ARG A 17 -5.99 11.71 6.62
CA ARG A 17 -6.98 10.87 7.32
C ARG A 17 -6.35 9.70 8.07
N TYR A 18 -5.18 9.22 7.63
CA TYR A 18 -4.44 8.13 8.27
C TYR A 18 -3.32 8.64 9.20
N GLY A 19 -3.15 9.96 9.32
CA GLY A 19 -2.27 10.62 10.29
C GLY A 19 -0.76 10.44 10.04
N GLU A 20 0.04 10.72 11.05
CA GLU A 20 1.52 10.68 11.00
C GLU A 20 2.09 9.33 10.55
N LEU A 21 1.38 8.23 10.78
CA LEU A 21 1.83 6.90 10.32
C LEU A 21 1.86 6.80 8.79
N ALA A 22 1.00 7.55 8.10
CA ALA A 22 0.92 7.55 6.66
C ALA A 22 1.88 8.55 6.01
N ASP A 23 2.12 9.71 6.62
CA ASP A 23 3.05 10.71 6.07
C ASP A 23 4.49 10.59 6.57
N ARG A 24 4.73 9.82 7.65
CA ARG A 24 6.05 9.61 8.29
C ARG A 24 6.80 10.91 8.63
N GLY A 25 6.08 12.02 8.81
CA GLY A 25 6.66 13.34 9.02
C GLY A 25 7.21 14.01 7.75
N GLU A 26 7.12 13.38 6.58
CA GLU A 26 7.52 13.97 5.28
C GLU A 26 6.47 14.96 4.74
N GLY A 27 5.28 14.97 5.34
CA GLY A 27 4.17 15.83 5.00
C GLY A 27 3.24 15.21 3.96
N ALA A 28 1.93 15.27 4.25
CA ALA A 28 0.88 14.61 3.48
C ALA A 28 0.86 14.93 1.97
N ALA A 29 1.31 16.12 1.56
CA ALA A 29 1.34 16.50 0.15
C ALA A 29 2.44 15.76 -0.64
N ALA A 30 3.64 15.63 -0.07
CA ALA A 30 4.74 14.91 -0.69
C ALA A 30 4.42 13.41 -0.80
N VAL A 31 3.85 12.83 0.25
CA VAL A 31 3.42 11.43 0.23
C VAL A 31 2.30 11.19 -0.76
N ALA A 32 1.30 12.08 -0.83
CA ALA A 32 0.23 11.97 -1.83
C ALA A 32 0.76 12.02 -3.28
N GLN A 33 1.78 12.85 -3.52
CA GLN A 33 2.48 12.88 -4.80
C GLN A 33 3.18 11.54 -5.08
N ALA A 34 3.89 10.97 -4.11
CA ALA A 34 4.54 9.66 -4.28
C ALA A 34 3.54 8.52 -4.58
N TRP A 35 2.36 8.52 -3.94
CA TRP A 35 1.28 7.58 -4.27
C TRP A 35 0.73 7.77 -5.68
N THR A 36 0.60 9.03 -6.11
CA THR A 36 0.19 9.37 -7.50
C THR A 36 1.23 8.90 -8.52
N GLU A 37 2.52 9.11 -8.25
CA GLU A 37 3.63 8.65 -9.10
C GLU A 37 3.75 7.12 -9.14
N ALA A 38 3.35 6.44 -8.06
CA ALA A 38 3.19 4.99 -8.03
C ALA A 38 1.97 4.48 -8.83
N GLY A 39 1.12 5.38 -9.33
CA GLY A 39 -0.03 5.07 -10.17
C GLY A 39 -1.32 4.79 -9.38
N PHE A 40 -1.37 5.18 -8.11
CA PHE A 40 -2.52 4.94 -7.24
C PHE A 40 -3.46 6.15 -7.17
N SER A 41 -4.76 5.88 -7.29
CA SER A 41 -5.83 6.84 -7.01
C SER A 41 -6.10 6.95 -5.51
N ASP A 42 -6.77 8.01 -5.08
CA ASP A 42 -7.23 8.20 -3.70
C ASP A 42 -7.90 6.96 -3.11
N GLU A 43 -8.83 6.34 -3.85
CA GLU A 43 -9.56 5.16 -3.38
C GLU A 43 -8.64 3.96 -3.18
N LEU A 44 -7.69 3.74 -4.09
CA LEU A 44 -6.78 2.61 -4.02
C LEU A 44 -5.69 2.84 -2.95
N THR A 45 -5.21 4.06 -2.82
CA THR A 45 -4.29 4.46 -1.75
C THR A 45 -4.93 4.27 -0.38
N ALA A 46 -6.18 4.69 -0.19
CA ALA A 46 -6.91 4.46 1.07
C ALA A 46 -6.94 2.97 1.44
N LYS A 47 -7.23 2.08 0.47
CA LYS A 47 -7.24 0.62 0.69
C LYS A 47 -5.86 0.07 1.07
N TRP A 48 -4.78 0.60 0.49
CA TRP A 48 -3.41 0.21 0.86
C TRP A 48 -3.03 0.71 2.25
N LEU A 49 -3.42 1.93 2.61
CA LEU A 49 -3.22 2.48 3.96
C LEU A 49 -4.03 1.70 5.02
N GLU A 50 -5.26 1.28 4.71
CA GLU A 50 -6.05 0.37 5.55
C GLU A 50 -5.36 -0.99 5.74
N ALA A 51 -4.69 -1.48 4.71
CA ALA A 51 -3.86 -2.69 4.79
C ALA A 51 -2.54 -2.47 5.56
N ARG A 52 -2.32 -1.27 6.12
CA ARG A 52 -1.08 -0.81 6.78
C ARG A 52 0.14 -0.77 5.87
N CYS A 53 -0.06 -0.56 4.56
CA CYS A 53 1.01 -0.28 3.62
C CYS A 53 1.21 1.23 3.51
N PHE A 54 2.26 1.74 4.14
CA PHE A 54 2.59 3.17 4.15
C PHE A 54 3.68 3.54 3.15
N ASP A 55 4.12 2.58 2.33
CA ASP A 55 5.15 2.78 1.32
C ASP A 55 4.55 2.56 -0.10
N PRO A 56 4.47 3.62 -0.93
CA PRO A 56 3.92 3.53 -2.28
C PRO A 56 4.67 2.53 -3.18
N GLY A 57 6.00 2.40 -2.99
CA GLY A 57 6.83 1.48 -3.76
C GLY A 57 6.52 0.01 -3.43
N ALA A 58 6.35 -0.31 -2.15
CA ALA A 58 5.91 -1.62 -1.67
C ALA A 58 4.51 -1.96 -2.19
N ALA A 59 3.57 -1.03 -2.11
CA ALA A 59 2.22 -1.20 -2.62
C ALA A 59 2.23 -1.49 -4.14
N ARG A 60 3.03 -0.74 -4.89
CA ARG A 60 3.21 -0.96 -6.34
C ARG A 60 3.78 -2.33 -6.63
N ALA A 61 4.87 -2.72 -5.97
CA ALA A 61 5.49 -4.02 -6.17
C ALA A 61 4.54 -5.18 -5.85
N LEU A 62 3.70 -5.05 -4.83
CA LEU A 62 2.66 -6.03 -4.51
C LEU A 62 1.56 -6.07 -5.59
N SER A 63 1.09 -4.91 -6.04
CA SER A 63 0.09 -4.82 -7.11
C SER A 63 0.59 -5.41 -8.43
N GLU A 64 1.84 -5.18 -8.81
CA GLU A 64 2.49 -5.75 -9.99
C GLU A 64 2.59 -7.28 -9.91
N LEU A 65 2.64 -7.85 -8.70
CA LEU A 65 2.58 -9.29 -8.45
C LEU A 65 1.15 -9.83 -8.31
N GLY A 66 0.13 -9.01 -8.57
CA GLY A 66 -1.28 -9.40 -8.49
C GLY A 66 -1.82 -9.49 -7.06
N VAL A 67 -1.10 -8.98 -6.06
CA VAL A 67 -1.57 -8.91 -4.68
C VAL A 67 -2.45 -7.70 -4.50
N THR A 68 -3.71 -7.93 -4.13
CA THR A 68 -4.67 -6.86 -3.82
C THR A 68 -4.46 -6.31 -2.39
N PRO A 69 -4.86 -5.05 -2.10
CA PRO A 69 -4.81 -4.51 -0.74
C PRO A 69 -5.53 -5.40 0.28
N ARG A 70 -6.66 -6.00 -0.12
CA ARG A 70 -7.44 -6.93 0.72
C ARG A 70 -6.62 -8.17 1.09
N GLN A 71 -5.86 -8.73 0.16
CA GLN A 71 -4.98 -9.87 0.46
C GLN A 71 -3.78 -9.42 1.30
N ALA A 72 -3.23 -8.24 1.03
CA ALA A 72 -2.11 -7.69 1.79
C ALA A 72 -2.49 -7.33 3.24
N ALA A 73 -3.77 -7.06 3.53
CA ALA A 73 -4.29 -6.83 4.87
C ALA A 73 -4.34 -8.12 5.74
N ALA A 74 -4.13 -9.30 5.15
CA ALA A 74 -4.10 -10.55 5.92
C ALA A 74 -2.92 -10.54 6.89
N ARG A 75 -3.16 -11.01 8.13
CA ARG A 75 -2.12 -11.10 9.15
C ARG A 75 -1.25 -12.33 8.94
N THR A 76 0.05 -12.17 9.11
CA THR A 76 1.03 -13.25 9.10
C THR A 76 2.06 -13.08 10.22
N ARG A 77 2.64 -14.19 10.69
CA ARG A 77 3.82 -14.19 11.55
C ARG A 77 5.13 -14.24 10.75
N ASP A 78 5.07 -14.62 9.47
CA ASP A 78 6.24 -14.77 8.60
C ASP A 78 7.06 -13.47 8.49
N GLY A 79 8.36 -13.59 8.18
CA GLY A 79 9.24 -12.44 8.00
C GLY A 79 9.63 -11.70 9.29
N GLY A 80 9.33 -12.24 10.47
CA GLY A 80 9.75 -11.64 11.74
C GLY A 80 9.24 -12.40 12.97
N GLY A 81 9.52 -11.86 14.16
CA GLY A 81 9.10 -12.45 15.44
C GLY A 81 7.67 -12.07 15.89
N TYR A 82 6.94 -11.28 15.10
CA TYR A 82 5.64 -10.71 15.47
C TYR A 82 4.59 -10.85 14.36
N ILE A 83 3.31 -10.77 14.75
CA ILE A 83 2.17 -10.87 13.84
C ILE A 83 1.76 -9.47 13.40
N ASP A 84 1.74 -9.23 12.07
CA ASP A 84 1.20 -8.00 11.47
C ASP A 84 0.66 -8.32 10.06
N THR A 85 0.17 -7.32 9.32
CA THR A 85 -0.30 -7.50 7.96
C THR A 85 0.86 -7.80 7.01
N ILE A 86 0.56 -8.51 5.93
CA ILE A 86 1.53 -8.76 4.85
C ILE A 86 2.03 -7.42 4.29
N ALA A 87 1.14 -6.46 4.06
CA ALA A 87 1.48 -5.14 3.54
C ALA A 87 2.47 -4.39 4.45
N PHE A 88 2.23 -4.39 5.77
CA PHE A 88 3.11 -3.74 6.74
C PHE A 88 4.50 -4.37 6.73
N LYS A 89 4.57 -5.70 6.75
CA LYS A 89 5.85 -6.42 6.72
C LYS A 89 6.63 -6.17 5.45
N VAL A 90 5.96 -6.00 4.31
CA VAL A 90 6.64 -5.61 3.06
C VAL A 90 7.12 -4.17 3.12
N SER A 91 6.31 -3.23 3.61
CA SER A 91 6.75 -1.83 3.76
C SER A 91 7.89 -1.66 4.78
N SER A 92 7.97 -2.55 5.78
CA SER A 92 9.03 -2.53 6.80
C SER A 92 10.28 -3.33 6.39
N GLY A 93 10.26 -4.03 5.25
CA GLY A 93 11.38 -4.84 4.76
C GLY A 93 11.50 -6.25 5.39
N ASP A 94 10.60 -6.61 6.30
CA ASP A 94 10.49 -7.93 6.94
C ASP A 94 10.09 -9.04 5.96
N LEU A 95 9.33 -8.68 4.91
CA LEU A 95 8.99 -9.56 3.80
C LEU A 95 9.34 -8.92 2.46
N THR A 96 9.86 -9.70 1.54
CA THR A 96 9.94 -9.26 0.14
C THR A 96 8.56 -9.31 -0.53
N PRO A 97 8.27 -8.47 -1.54
CA PRO A 97 7.01 -8.51 -2.28
C PRO A 97 6.68 -9.90 -2.87
N ARG A 98 7.71 -10.65 -3.30
CA ARG A 98 7.54 -12.02 -3.83
C ARG A 98 7.13 -13.03 -2.76
N GLN A 99 7.73 -12.97 -1.57
CA GLN A 99 7.33 -13.83 -0.44
C GLN A 99 5.89 -13.54 -0.01
N ALA A 100 5.53 -12.25 0.04
CA ALA A 100 4.17 -11.82 0.30
C ALA A 100 3.18 -12.39 -0.74
N ALA A 101 3.48 -12.26 -2.03
CA ALA A 101 2.63 -12.78 -3.10
C ALA A 101 2.41 -14.30 -3.01
N ALA A 102 3.48 -15.08 -2.81
CA ALA A 102 3.40 -16.52 -2.61
C ALA A 102 2.47 -16.91 -1.44
N ARG A 103 2.48 -16.12 -0.37
CA ARG A 103 1.62 -16.36 0.80
C ARG A 103 0.15 -16.12 0.50
N THR A 104 -0.18 -15.08 -0.25
CA THR A 104 -1.57 -14.76 -0.62
C THR A 104 -2.19 -15.78 -1.56
N LEU A 105 -1.35 -16.51 -2.32
CA LEU A 105 -1.76 -17.62 -3.19
C LEU A 105 -1.96 -18.92 -2.41
N SER A 106 -1.20 -19.14 -1.33
CA SER A 106 -1.27 -20.37 -0.51
C SER A 106 -2.44 -20.40 0.48
N SER A 107 -3.18 -19.29 0.64
CA SER A 107 -4.37 -19.20 1.50
C SER A 107 -5.69 -19.38 0.72
N ARG A 108 -5.65 -19.93 -0.50
CA ARG A 108 -6.82 -20.29 -1.31
C ARG A 108 -7.14 -21.77 -1.21
#